data_AF-A0ABD4Z3S3-F1
#
_entry.id   AF-A0ABD4Z3S3-F1
#
_cell.length_a   1.000
_cell.length_b   1.000
_cell.length_c   1.000
_cell.angle_alpha   90.00
_cell.angle_beta   90.00
_cell.angle_gamma   90.00
#
_symmetry.space_group_name_H-M   'P 1'
#
loop_
_entity.id
_entity.type
_entity.pdbx_description
1 polymer ?
#
loop_
_entity_poly.entity_id
_entity_poly.type
_entity_poly.pdbx_seq_one_letter_code
_entity_poly.pdbx_strand_id
1 'polypeptide(L)'
;MDIIALIKDIISKTVVVSWLLFFLTWLIGWAIKGAPIPMGKVRRIGQGLVEDAVWGAFWVAIGTTIFWLITYISAYIGNALPPPPSPQLP
;
A
#
# COMPACT_ATOMS: atom_id res chain seq x y z
N MET A 1 -8.36 -20.70 10.79
CA MET A 1 -7.49 -19.51 10.61
C MET A 1 -7.99 -18.45 11.57
N ASP A 2 -7.11 -17.84 12.34
CA ASP A 2 -7.46 -16.73 13.22
C ASP A 2 -7.90 -15.52 12.36
N ILE A 3 -8.98 -14.84 12.77
CA ILE A 3 -9.52 -13.65 12.08
C ILE A 3 -8.42 -12.58 11.94
N ILE A 4 -7.56 -12.46 12.93
CA ILE A 4 -6.44 -11.51 12.92
C ILE A 4 -5.44 -11.85 11.80
N ALA A 5 -5.14 -13.14 11.62
CA ALA A 5 -4.24 -13.60 10.57
C ALA A 5 -4.84 -13.36 9.17
N LEU A 6 -6.15 -13.58 9.01
CA LEU A 6 -6.86 -13.31 7.75
C LEU A 6 -6.79 -11.83 7.37
N ILE A 7 -7.08 -10.92 8.31
CA ILE A 7 -7.06 -9.47 8.06
C ILE A 7 -5.66 -9.02 7.66
N LYS A 8 -4.61 -9.48 8.35
CA LYS A 8 -3.21 -9.16 8.01
C LYS A 8 -2.83 -9.64 6.61
N ASP A 9 -3.24 -10.85 6.24
CA ASP A 9 -2.97 -11.43 4.91
C ASP A 9 -3.65 -10.62 3.79
N ILE A 10 -4.93 -10.28 3.97
CA ILE A 10 -5.68 -9.46 3.00
C ILE A 10 -5.02 -8.09 2.84
N ILE A 11 -4.68 -7.40 3.94
CA ILE A 11 -4.01 -6.09 3.89
C ILE A 11 -2.69 -6.19 3.13
N SER A 12 -1.87 -7.19 3.45
CA SER A 12 -0.58 -7.40 2.78
C SER A 12 -0.75 -7.63 1.29
N LYS A 13 -1.70 -8.48 0.89
CA LYS A 13 -2.00 -8.76 -0.53
C LYS A 13 -2.51 -7.52 -1.26
N THR A 14 -3.41 -6.75 -0.65
CA THR A 14 -3.91 -5.50 -1.23
C THR A 14 -2.77 -4.52 -1.50
N VAL A 15 -1.86 -4.33 -0.53
CA VAL A 15 -0.69 -3.43 -0.70
C VAL A 15 0.19 -3.90 -1.86
N VAL A 16 0.47 -5.20 -1.95
CA VAL A 16 1.27 -5.77 -3.05
C VAL A 16 0.62 -5.55 -4.41
N VAL A 17 -0.69 -5.79 -4.52
CA VAL A 17 -1.43 -5.58 -5.77
C VAL A 17 -1.44 -4.09 -6.16
N SER A 18 -1.61 -3.18 -5.19
CA SER A 18 -1.55 -1.74 -5.44
C SER A 18 -0.19 -1.29 -5.96
N TRP A 19 0.91 -1.78 -5.38
CA TRP A 19 2.26 -1.51 -5.89
C TRP A 19 2.49 -2.07 -7.29
N LEU A 20 1.97 -3.26 -7.58
CA LEU A 20 2.07 -3.87 -8.89
C LEU A 20 1.30 -3.08 -9.97
N LEU A 21 0.09 -2.61 -9.64
CA LEU A 21 -0.70 -1.74 -10.52
C LEU A 21 -0.02 -0.39 -10.76
N PHE A 22 0.60 0.18 -9.72
CA PHE A 22 1.43 1.37 -9.85
C PHE A 22 2.56 1.14 -10.86
N PHE A 23 3.38 0.10 -10.68
CA PHE A 23 4.51 -0.18 -11.55
C PHE A 23 4.07 -0.41 -13.00
N LEU A 24 2.99 -1.16 -13.20
CA LEU A 24 2.44 -1.42 -14.53
C LEU A 24 2.01 -0.13 -15.22
N THR A 25 1.23 0.71 -14.53
CA THR A 25 0.73 1.98 -15.08
C THR A 25 1.87 2.96 -15.35
N TRP A 26 2.84 3.02 -14.45
CA TRP A 26 4.03 3.85 -14.58
C TRP A 26 4.91 3.43 -15.76
N LEU A 27 5.18 2.13 -15.92
CA LEU A 27 5.93 1.58 -17.06
C LEU A 27 5.22 1.87 -18.38
N ILE A 28 3.90 1.66 -18.46
CA ILE A 28 3.10 1.95 -19.66
C ILE A 28 3.13 3.45 -19.98
N GLY A 29 2.96 4.31 -18.97
CA GLY A 29 3.00 5.76 -19.14
C GLY A 29 4.34 6.25 -19.71
N TRP A 30 5.46 5.71 -19.21
CA TRP A 30 6.79 5.98 -19.75
C TRP A 30 7.01 5.41 -21.15
N ALA A 31 6.54 4.19 -21.43
CA ALA A 31 6.63 3.58 -22.75
C ALA A 31 5.91 4.44 -23.80
N ILE A 32 4.71 4.96 -23.48
CA ILE A 32 3.94 5.82 -24.38
C ILE A 32 4.60 7.20 -24.54
N LYS A 33 5.09 7.80 -23.44
CA LYS A 33 5.73 9.13 -23.45
C LYS A 33 7.09 9.13 -24.15
N GLY A 34 7.85 8.05 -23.98
CA GLY A 34 9.20 7.87 -24.52
C GLY A 34 9.24 7.38 -25.97
N ALA A 35 8.13 6.87 -26.49
CA ALA A 35 8.04 6.50 -27.89
C ALA A 35 8.13 7.73 -28.81
N PRO A 36 8.89 7.67 -29.93
CA PRO A 36 9.02 8.76 -30.90
C PRO A 36 7.75 8.89 -31.77
N ILE A 37 6.59 9.08 -31.14
CA ILE A 37 5.29 9.17 -31.81
C ILE A 37 4.97 10.65 -32.08
N PRO A 38 4.74 11.05 -33.35
CA PRO A 38 4.48 12.44 -33.74
C PRO A 38 3.07 12.94 -33.38
N MET A 39 2.39 12.29 -32.42
CA MET A 39 1.06 12.67 -31.94
C MET A 39 1.17 13.29 -30.54
N GLY A 40 1.09 14.62 -30.46
CA GLY A 40 1.14 15.33 -29.17
C GLY A 40 0.07 14.87 -28.16
N LYS A 41 -1.10 14.42 -28.65
CA LYS A 41 -2.18 13.85 -27.79
C LYS A 41 -1.76 12.55 -27.10
N VAL A 42 -1.00 11.68 -27.78
CA VAL A 42 -0.56 10.38 -27.22
C VAL A 42 0.48 10.59 -26.12
N ARG A 43 1.42 11.53 -26.30
CA ARG A 43 2.37 11.91 -25.24
C ARG A 43 1.67 12.49 -24.01
N ARG A 44 0.58 13.24 -24.20
CA ARG A 44 -0.21 13.78 -23.08
C ARG A 44 -0.93 12.69 -22.29
N ILE A 45 -1.42 11.64 -22.96
CA ILE A 45 -2.00 10.47 -22.29
C ILE A 45 -0.92 9.74 -21.47
N GLY A 46 0.26 9.49 -22.05
CA GLY A 46 1.38 8.88 -21.33
C GLY A 46 1.80 9.68 -20.10
N GLN A 47 1.82 11.02 -20.20
CA GLN A 47 2.09 11.90 -19.05
C GLN A 47 1.00 11.80 -17.97
N GLY A 48 -0.28 11.80 -18.35
CA GLY A 48 -1.39 11.63 -17.41
C GLY A 48 -1.32 10.30 -16.66
N LEU A 49 -1.01 9.20 -17.37
CA LEU A 49 -0.83 7.89 -16.74
C LEU A 49 0.30 7.86 -15.70
N VAL A 50 1.42 8.54 -15.99
CA VAL A 50 2.53 8.65 -15.02
C VAL A 50 2.12 9.47 -13.81
N GLU A 51 1.41 10.59 -14.02
CA GLU A 51 0.93 11.44 -12.94
C GLU A 51 -0.05 10.71 -12.02
N ASP A 52 -1.06 10.04 -12.61
CA ASP A 52 -2.04 9.25 -11.87
C ASP A 52 -1.37 8.09 -11.11
N ALA A 53 -0.39 7.42 -11.73
CA ALA A 53 0.38 6.37 -11.06
C ALA A 53 1.14 6.91 -9.84
N VAL A 54 1.80 8.06 -9.96
CA VAL A 54 2.54 8.69 -8.84
C VAL A 54 1.58 9.08 -7.72
N TRP A 55 0.42 9.63 -8.03
CA TRP A 55 -0.62 9.90 -7.02
C TRP A 55 -1.10 8.63 -6.33
N GLY A 56 -1.30 7.55 -7.09
CA GLY A 56 -1.66 6.24 -6.52
C GLY A 56 -0.60 5.70 -5.56
N ALA A 57 0.68 5.71 -5.97
CA ALA A 57 1.78 5.28 -5.11
C ALA A 57 1.93 6.14 -3.86
N PHE A 58 1.73 7.45 -3.98
CA PHE A 58 1.76 8.38 -2.85
C PHE A 58 0.71 8.01 -1.80
N TRP A 59 -0.53 7.75 -2.21
CA TRP A 59 -1.59 7.32 -1.29
C TRP A 59 -1.31 5.96 -0.65
N VAL A 60 -0.78 5.00 -1.40
CA VAL A 60 -0.40 3.68 -0.86
C VAL A 60 0.72 3.83 0.18
N ALA A 61 1.73 4.66 -0.10
CA ALA A 61 2.83 4.92 0.82
C ALA A 61 2.36 5.60 2.11
N ILE A 62 1.47 6.60 2.01
CA ILE A 62 0.89 7.25 3.20
C ILE A 62 0.03 6.27 4.00
N GLY A 63 -0.85 5.53 3.33
CA GLY A 63 -1.74 4.57 4.00
C GLY A 63 -0.97 3.49 4.76
N THR A 64 0.07 2.94 4.14
CA THR A 64 0.95 1.95 4.78
C THR A 64 1.74 2.55 5.94
N THR A 65 2.22 3.79 5.82
CA THR A 65 2.93 4.50 6.90
C THR A 65 2.04 4.73 8.11
N ILE A 66 0.82 5.25 7.90
CA ILE A 66 -0.14 5.49 8.97
C ILE A 66 -0.52 4.18 9.66
N PHE A 67 -0.78 3.11 8.89
CA PHE A 67 -1.09 1.81 9.44
C PHE A 67 0.06 1.23 10.29
N TRP A 68 1.30 1.38 9.82
CA TRP A 68 2.48 0.99 10.58
C TRP A 68 2.62 1.77 11.89
N LEU A 69 2.39 3.08 11.85
CA LEU A 69 2.43 3.92 13.05
C LEU A 69 1.38 3.48 14.10
N ILE A 70 0.14 3.21 13.66
CA ILE A 70 -0.92 2.74 14.56
C ILE A 70 -0.54 1.40 15.18
N THR A 71 -0.09 0.44 14.37
CA THR A 71 0.29 -0.89 14.87
C THR A 71 1.48 -0.82 15.84
N TYR A 72 2.44 0.05 15.58
CA TYR A 72 3.56 0.32 16.49
C TYR A 72 3.08 0.85 17.84
N ILE A 73 2.23 1.88 17.85
CA ILE A 73 1.69 2.48 19.08
C ILE A 73 0.85 1.46 19.86
N SER A 74 -0.03 0.72 19.18
CA SER A 74 -0.84 -0.33 19.82
C SER A 74 0.02 -1.42 20.45
N ALA A 75 1.10 -1.85 19.78
CA ALA A 75 2.03 -2.83 20.32
C ALA A 75 2.79 -2.29 21.54
N TYR A 76 3.22 -1.03 21.50
CA TYR A 76 3.90 -0.38 22.63
C TYR A 76 3.00 -0.35 23.88
N ILE A 77 1.74 0.07 23.73
CA ILE A 77 0.78 0.13 24.85
C ILE A 77 0.43 -1.28 25.34
N GLY A 78 0.23 -2.24 24.45
CA GLY A 78 -0.12 -3.62 24.80
C GLY A 78 0.96 -4.33 25.62
N ASN A 79 2.25 -4.07 25.33
CA ASN A 79 3.36 -4.64 26.10
C ASN A 79 3.64 -3.89 27.42
N ALA A 80 3.15 -2.65 27.56
CA ALA A 80 3.31 -1.86 28.78
C ALA A 80 2.35 -2.32 29.91
N LEU A 81 1.33 -3.11 29.59
CA LEU A 81 0.39 -3.67 30.56
C LEU A 81 0.80 -5.10 30.92
N PRO A 82 0.87 -5.47 32.22
CA PRO A 82 1.12 -6.85 32.62
C PRO A 82 0.01 -7.77 32.08
N PRO A 83 0.32 -9.03 31.76
CA PRO A 83 -0.69 -9.99 31.33
C PRO A 83 -1.77 -10.13 32.41
N PRO A 84 -3.06 -10.22 32.03
CA PRO A 84 -4.14 -10.36 33.01
C PRO A 84 -3.90 -11.62 33.86
N PRO A 85 -4.19 -11.56 35.17
CA PRO A 85 -3.98 -12.71 36.06
C PRO A 85 -4.76 -13.92 35.53
N SER A 86 -4.07 -15.05 35.39
CA SER A 86 -4.69 -16.31 34.98
C SER A 86 -5.70 -16.75 36.05
N PRO A 87 -6.93 -17.15 35.68
CA PRO A 87 -7.86 -17.73 36.62
C PRO A 87 -7.22 -18.94 37.29
N GLN A 88 -7.02 -18.87 38.61
CA GLN A 88 -6.66 -20.04 39.39
C GLN A 88 -7.91 -20.93 39.43
N LEU A 89 -7.92 -21.98 38.61
CA LEU A 89 -8.92 -23.04 38.74
C LEU A 89 -8.72 -23.71 40.11
N PRO A 90 -9.79 -23.91 40.91
CA PRO A 90 -9.72 -24.61 42.18
C PRO A 90 -9.32 -26.08 42.03
#